data_AF-A0A4Y2INF4-F1
#
_entry.id   AF-A0A4Y2INF4-F1
#
_cell.length_a   1.000
_cell.length_b   1.000
_cell.length_c   1.000
_cell.angle_alpha   90.00
_cell.angle_beta   90.00
_cell.angle_gamma   90.00
#
_symmetry.space_group_name_H-M   'P 1'
#
loop_
_entity.id
_entity.type
_entity.pdbx_description
1 polymer ?
#
loop_
_entity_poly.entity_id
_entity_poly.type
_entity_poly.pdbx_seq_one_letter_code
_entity_poly.pdbx_strand_id
1 'polypeptide(L)'
;MLYEERYASIMVDEMQIAEGLSFDTSTKCVIGTPTIPSANGTFEEVDKHALVFFIGGTSTRWKQVVGYPFTGQSICSVTFKKVMSSVNRLKIIIDSLVSDMGPDNQAFRRECKVGVKRRTKDLDIQAFCLHPAN
;
A
#
# COMPACT_ATOMS: atom_id res chain seq x y z
N MET A 1 -11.40 -18.32 -13.46
CA MET A 1 -11.22 -18.15 -12.01
C MET A 1 -12.51 -18.52 -11.32
N LEU A 2 -12.49 -19.62 -10.57
CA LEU A 2 -13.60 -20.04 -9.71
C LEU A 2 -13.86 -18.97 -8.64
N TYR A 3 -15.03 -18.98 -8.00
CA TYR A 3 -15.36 -17.99 -6.97
C TYR A 3 -14.34 -18.00 -5.82
N GLU A 4 -13.95 -19.19 -5.37
CA GLU A 4 -12.99 -19.40 -4.28
C GLU A 4 -11.58 -18.90 -4.62
N GLU A 5 -11.21 -18.88 -5.90
CA GLU A 5 -9.91 -18.38 -6.36
C GLU A 5 -9.82 -16.85 -6.39
N ARG A 6 -10.95 -16.15 -6.18
CA ARG A 6 -10.99 -14.68 -6.09
C ARG A 6 -10.55 -14.17 -4.74
N TYR A 7 -10.51 -15.01 -3.71
CA TYR A 7 -10.03 -14.60 -2.39
C TYR A 7 -8.50 -14.46 -2.42
N ALA A 8 -8.03 -13.28 -2.02
CA ALA A 8 -6.61 -12.97 -2.02
C ALA A 8 -6.22 -12.12 -0.81
N SER A 9 -4.94 -12.24 -0.45
CA SER A 9 -4.26 -11.31 0.45
C SER A 9 -3.49 -10.29 -0.38
N ILE A 10 -3.60 -9.00 0.00
CA ILE A 10 -2.69 -7.98 -0.52
C ILE A 10 -1.49 -7.85 0.41
N MET A 11 -0.31 -7.78 -0.18
CA MET A 11 0.95 -7.66 0.53
C MET A 11 1.66 -6.43 -0.02
N VAL A 12 2.16 -5.60 0.90
CA VAL A 12 2.85 -4.36 0.57
C VAL A 12 4.20 -4.36 1.24
N ASP A 13 5.22 -4.05 0.46
CA ASP A 13 6.59 -3.91 0.94
C ASP A 13 7.30 -2.78 0.21
N GLU A 14 8.30 -2.20 0.87
CA GLU A 14 9.11 -1.13 0.33
C GLU A 14 10.49 -1.66 -0.06
N MET A 15 10.92 -1.37 -1.30
CA MET A 15 12.22 -1.77 -1.80
C MET A 15 13.05 -0.52 -2.09
N GLN A 16 14.23 -0.41 -1.48
CA GLN A 16 15.18 0.64 -1.80
C GLN A 16 15.70 0.48 -3.23
N ILE A 17 15.76 1.59 -3.97
CA ILE A 17 16.27 1.64 -5.34
C ILE A 17 17.45 2.61 -5.43
N ALA A 18 18.22 2.50 -6.52
CA ALA A 18 19.27 3.47 -6.80
C ALA A 18 18.64 4.79 -7.26
N GLU A 19 18.97 5.88 -6.57
CA GLU A 19 18.49 7.23 -6.93
C GLU A 19 18.98 7.59 -8.34
N GLY A 20 18.07 8.07 -9.19
CA GLY A 20 18.44 8.54 -10.52
C GLY A 20 17.26 8.87 -11.41
N LEU A 21 17.45 9.87 -12.27
CA LEU A 21 16.48 10.23 -13.30
C LEU A 21 16.87 9.59 -14.63
N SER A 22 15.90 8.97 -15.29
CA SER A 22 16.06 8.40 -16.62
C SER A 22 14.98 8.94 -17.54
N PHE A 23 15.37 9.40 -18.74
CA PHE A 23 14.41 9.82 -19.75
C PHE A 23 14.03 8.63 -20.62
N ASP A 24 12.77 8.20 -20.52
CA ASP A 24 12.24 7.16 -21.39
C ASP A 24 11.76 7.77 -22.71
N THR A 25 12.50 7.48 -23.77
CA THR A 25 12.21 7.98 -25.13
C THR A 25 10.90 7.46 -25.70
N SER A 26 10.41 6.31 -25.24
CA SER A 26 9.18 5.71 -25.74
C SER A 26 7.93 6.42 -25.22
N THR A 27 7.92 6.75 -23.93
CA THR A 27 6.83 7.50 -23.27
C THR A 27 7.04 9.01 -23.30
N LYS A 28 8.24 9.47 -23.67
CA LYS A 28 8.67 10.88 -23.59
C LYS A 28 8.51 11.45 -22.19
N CYS A 29 8.77 10.63 -21.18
CA CYS A 29 8.63 10.99 -19.77
C CYS A 29 9.93 10.76 -19.01
N VAL A 30 10.10 11.55 -17.94
CA VAL A 30 11.17 11.33 -16.97
C VAL A 30 10.68 10.31 -15.94
N ILE A 31 11.41 9.22 -15.81
CA ILE A 31 11.25 8.17 -14.79
C ILE A 31 12.27 8.46 -13.67
N GLY A 32 11.91 8.13 -12.43
CA GLY A 32 12.73 8.43 -11.25
C GLY A 32 12.19 9.56 -10.38
N THR A 33 10.95 10.00 -10.62
CA THR A 33 10.25 10.95 -9.74
C THR A 33 9.20 10.20 -8.92
N PRO A 34 9.00 10.55 -7.63
CA PRO A 34 7.98 9.92 -6.80
C PRO A 34 6.58 10.08 -7.40
N THR A 35 5.82 8.99 -7.38
CA THR A 35 4.42 8.95 -7.85
C THR A 35 3.42 9.12 -6.71
N ILE A 36 3.87 8.93 -5.46
CA ILE A 36 3.11 9.23 -4.25
C ILE A 36 3.81 10.40 -3.55
N PRO A 37 3.07 11.44 -3.11
CA PRO A 37 3.66 12.54 -2.37
C PRO A 37 4.15 12.08 -1.00
N SER A 38 5.11 12.83 -0.47
CA SER A 38 5.61 12.68 0.90
C SER A 38 4.52 12.89 1.94
N ALA A 39 4.81 12.57 3.20
CA ALA A 39 3.88 12.82 4.32
C ALA A 39 3.38 14.28 4.40
N ASN A 40 4.17 15.24 3.89
CA ASN A 40 3.84 16.67 3.87
C ASN A 40 3.03 17.09 2.63
N GLY A 41 2.71 16.16 1.73
CA GLY A 41 1.94 16.43 0.51
C GLY A 41 2.77 16.96 -0.66
N THR A 42 4.10 17.05 -0.52
CA THR A 42 5.02 17.49 -1.59
C THR A 42 5.66 16.29 -2.29
N PHE A 43 6.03 16.45 -3.56
CA PHE A 43 6.85 15.47 -4.29
C PHE A 43 8.33 15.81 -4.12
N GLU A 44 9.15 14.81 -3.80
CA GLU A 44 10.62 14.94 -3.85
C GLU A 44 11.09 14.95 -5.31
N GLU A 45 12.30 15.45 -5.57
CA GLU A 45 12.83 15.53 -6.94
C GLU A 45 13.26 14.17 -7.50
N VAL A 46 13.70 13.25 -6.62
CA VAL A 46 14.19 11.93 -6.97
C VAL A 46 13.54 10.89 -6.06
N ASP A 47 13.17 9.75 -6.63
CA ASP A 47 12.67 8.60 -5.89
C ASP A 47 13.80 7.82 -5.19
N LYS A 48 13.46 7.25 -4.04
CA LYS A 48 14.41 6.50 -3.20
C LYS A 48 13.98 5.07 -3.00
N HIS A 49 12.67 4.83 -3.09
CA HIS A 49 12.09 3.54 -2.88
C HIS A 49 10.99 3.26 -3.90
N ALA A 50 10.73 1.98 -4.13
CA ALA A 50 9.57 1.50 -4.85
C ALA A 50 8.67 0.76 -3.86
N LEU A 51 7.43 1.24 -3.71
CA LEU A 51 6.43 0.60 -2.88
C LEU A 51 5.70 -0.46 -3.71
N VAL A 52 5.99 -1.74 -3.47
CA VAL A 52 5.50 -2.84 -4.30
C VAL A 52 4.23 -3.42 -3.69
N PHE A 53 3.20 -3.56 -4.53
CA PHE A 53 1.94 -4.20 -4.20
C PHE A 53 1.85 -5.52 -4.94
N PHE A 54 1.71 -6.60 -4.19
CA PHE A 54 1.41 -7.91 -4.76
C PHE A 54 0.19 -8.51 -4.10
N ILE A 55 -0.60 -9.20 -4.92
CA ILE A 55 -1.73 -9.99 -4.46
C ILE A 55 -1.35 -11.46 -4.53
N GLY A 56 -1.74 -12.22 -3.51
CA GLY A 56 -1.53 -13.65 -3.43
C GLY A 56 -2.85 -14.37 -3.23
N GLY A 57 -3.09 -15.42 -3.99
CA GLY A 57 -4.28 -16.26 -3.82
C GLY A 57 -4.30 -16.93 -2.46
N THR A 58 -5.44 -16.86 -1.78
CA THR A 58 -5.64 -17.51 -0.48
C THR A 58 -5.95 -19.00 -0.66
N SER A 59 -6.82 -19.33 -1.62
CA SER A 59 -7.29 -20.71 -1.86
C SER A 59 -6.35 -21.51 -2.77
N THR A 60 -5.72 -20.85 -3.73
CA THR A 60 -4.80 -21.47 -4.70
C THR A 60 -3.49 -20.69 -4.75
N ARG A 61 -2.39 -21.39 -5.05
CA ARG A 61 -1.05 -20.81 -5.07
C ARG A 61 -0.81 -20.02 -6.35
N TRP A 62 -1.09 -18.72 -6.30
CA TRP A 62 -0.70 -17.77 -7.32
C TRP A 62 -0.31 -16.45 -6.67
N LYS A 63 0.53 -15.67 -7.37
CA LYS A 63 0.93 -14.33 -6.96
C LYS A 63 1.07 -13.43 -8.17
N GLN A 64 0.73 -12.16 -8.02
CA GLN A 64 0.88 -11.17 -9.08
C GLN A 64 1.23 -9.81 -8.49
N VAL A 65 2.21 -9.12 -9.08
CA VAL A 65 2.48 -7.71 -8.79
C VAL A 65 1.42 -6.87 -9.49
N VAL A 66 0.71 -6.03 -8.73
CA VAL A 66 -0.38 -5.18 -9.24
C VAL A 66 0.03 -3.72 -9.39
N GLY A 67 1.14 -3.30 -8.76
CA GLY A 67 1.65 -1.95 -8.88
C GLY A 67 2.96 -1.76 -8.12
N TYR A 68 3.71 -0.74 -8.51
CA TYR A 68 4.97 -0.34 -7.90
C TYR A 68 5.15 1.19 -7.95
N PRO A 69 4.29 1.99 -7.29
CA PRO A 69 4.50 3.42 -7.21
C PRO A 69 5.87 3.75 -6.58
N PHE A 70 6.58 4.70 -7.20
CA PHE A 70 7.79 5.28 -6.65
C PHE A 70 7.48 6.21 -5.48
N THR A 71 8.30 6.14 -4.44
CA THR A 71 8.17 6.88 -3.19
C THR A 71 9.48 7.59 -2.85
N GLY A 72 9.36 8.71 -2.13
CA GLY A 72 10.51 9.43 -1.57
C GLY A 72 10.96 8.81 -0.26
N GLN A 73 11.41 9.64 0.68
CA GLN A 73 11.82 9.20 2.02
C GLN A 73 10.62 8.91 2.95
N SER A 74 9.46 9.45 2.62
CA SER A 74 8.22 9.27 3.37
C SER A 74 7.03 9.18 2.43
N ILE A 75 5.92 8.61 2.93
CA ILE A 75 4.73 8.34 2.13
C ILE A 75 3.50 9.02 2.74
N CYS A 76 2.72 9.73 1.91
CA CYS A 76 1.42 10.24 2.30
C CYS A 76 0.41 9.10 2.49
N SER A 77 -0.02 8.85 3.74
CA SER A 77 -0.97 7.78 4.09
C SER A 77 -2.32 7.90 3.37
N VAL A 78 -2.80 9.12 3.14
CA VAL A 78 -4.09 9.37 2.45
C VAL A 78 -4.03 8.95 0.99
N THR A 79 -2.95 9.31 0.28
CA THR A 79 -2.76 8.92 -1.12
C THR A 79 -2.49 7.43 -1.23
N PHE A 80 -1.70 6.86 -0.32
CA PHE A 80 -1.47 5.43 -0.23
C PHE A 80 -2.79 4.64 -0.09
N LYS A 81 -3.72 5.09 0.76
CA LYS A 81 -5.07 4.51 0.86
C LYS A 81 -5.87 4.60 -0.44
N LYS A 82 -5.77 5.71 -1.19
CA LYS A 82 -6.42 5.83 -2.50
C LYS A 82 -5.84 4.84 -3.53
N VAL A 83 -4.52 4.65 -3.54
CA VAL A 83 -3.85 3.65 -4.38
C VAL A 83 -4.35 2.25 -4.01
N MET A 84 -4.45 1.93 -2.72
CA MET A 84 -5.00 0.66 -2.25
C MET A 84 -6.45 0.45 -2.71
N SER A 85 -7.31 1.47 -2.59
CA SER A 85 -8.71 1.40 -3.06
C SER A 85 -8.82 1.20 -4.57
N SER A 86 -7.80 1.56 -5.35
CA SER A 86 -7.79 1.33 -6.80
C SER A 86 -7.70 -0.15 -7.16
N VAL A 87 -7.11 -0.97 -6.28
CA VAL A 87 -7.00 -2.44 -6.42
C VAL A 87 -8.35 -3.12 -6.26
N ASN A 88 -9.27 -2.54 -5.46
CA ASN A 88 -10.65 -3.06 -5.33
C ASN A 88 -11.47 -3.01 -6.62
N ARG A 89 -10.99 -2.35 -7.68
CA ARG A 89 -11.63 -2.40 -9.00
C ARG A 89 -11.43 -3.73 -9.73
N LEU A 90 -10.53 -4.57 -9.23
CA LEU A 90 -10.33 -5.93 -9.72
C LEU A 90 -11.47 -6.83 -9.23
N LYS A 91 -11.86 -7.86 -9.99
CA LYS A 91 -12.86 -8.87 -9.58
C LYS A 91 -12.29 -9.86 -8.56
N ILE A 92 -11.52 -9.36 -7.61
CA ILE A 92 -10.76 -10.10 -6.58
C ILE A 92 -11.25 -9.61 -5.22
N ILE A 93 -11.51 -10.54 -4.32
CA ILE A 93 -11.97 -10.27 -2.96
C ILE A 93 -10.73 -10.22 -2.08
N ILE A 94 -10.37 -9.02 -1.62
CA ILE A 94 -9.23 -8.82 -0.72
C ILE A 94 -9.70 -9.03 0.73
N ASP A 95 -9.22 -10.11 1.36
CA ASP A 95 -9.64 -10.50 2.71
C ASP A 95 -8.64 -10.06 3.79
N SER A 96 -7.37 -9.91 3.41
CA SER A 96 -6.30 -9.52 4.33
C SER A 96 -5.28 -8.61 3.69
N LEU A 97 -4.70 -7.74 4.50
CA LEU A 97 -3.57 -6.89 4.17
C LEU A 97 -2.36 -7.28 5.04
N VAL A 98 -1.23 -7.53 4.40
CA VAL A 98 0.06 -7.78 5.03
C VAL A 98 1.00 -6.62 4.70
N SER A 99 1.61 -6.03 5.72
CA SER A 99 2.67 -5.03 5.55
C SER A 99 3.58 -5.03 6.77
N ASP A 100 4.78 -4.47 6.63
CA ASP A 100 5.78 -4.39 7.69
C ASP A 100 5.40 -3.41 8.82
N MET A 101 6.25 -3.28 9.83
CA MET A 101 6.06 -2.36 10.96
C MET A 101 6.73 -0.99 10.76
N GLY A 102 7.09 -0.61 9.54
CA GLY A 102 7.67 0.69 9.23
C GLY A 102 6.75 1.87 9.60
N PRO A 103 7.30 3.06 9.87
CA PRO A 103 6.53 4.23 10.31
C PRO A 103 5.43 4.62 9.32
N ASP A 104 5.68 4.52 8.02
CA ASP A 104 4.72 4.84 6.97
C ASP A 104 3.59 3.81 6.90
N ASN A 105 3.91 2.51 7.04
CA ASN A 105 2.90 1.47 7.14
C ASN A 105 2.07 1.59 8.43
N GLN A 106 2.65 2.03 9.54
CA GLN A 106 1.89 2.37 10.75
C GLN A 106 0.98 3.59 10.53
N ALA A 107 1.44 4.63 9.82
CA ALA A 107 0.63 5.80 9.49
C ALA A 107 -0.56 5.42 8.59
N PHE A 108 -0.32 4.56 7.60
CA PHE A 108 -1.37 3.98 6.77
C PHE A 108 -2.40 3.18 7.58
N ARG A 109 -1.96 2.33 8.52
CA ARG A 109 -2.89 1.60 9.40
C ARG A 109 -3.78 2.54 10.20
N ARG A 110 -3.21 3.62 10.76
CA ARG A 110 -3.99 4.67 11.44
C ARG A 110 -5.01 5.34 10.52
N GLU A 111 -4.64 5.61 9.27
CA GLU A 111 -5.53 6.15 8.25
C GLU A 111 -6.66 5.16 7.86
N CYS A 112 -6.38 3.86 7.91
CA CYS A 112 -7.37 2.77 7.79
C CYS A 112 -8.15 2.51 9.09
N LYS A 113 -7.93 3.31 10.14
CA LYS A 113 -8.51 3.15 11.47
C LYS A 113 -8.15 1.81 12.14
N VAL A 114 -7.08 1.16 11.70
CA VAL A 114 -6.53 -0.07 12.29
C VAL A 114 -5.52 0.34 13.35
N GLY A 115 -5.84 0.09 14.62
CA GLY A 115 -4.94 0.36 15.72
C GLY A 115 -5.58 0.13 17.08
N VAL A 116 -4.74 -0.03 18.10
CA VAL A 116 -5.18 -0.17 19.48
C VAL A 116 -4.92 1.15 20.20
N LYS A 117 -5.97 1.74 20.77
CA LYS A 117 -5.81 2.85 21.71
C LYS A 117 -5.73 2.28 23.12
N ARG A 118 -4.68 2.59 23.88
CA ARG A 118 -4.73 2.46 25.34
C ARG A 118 -5.67 3.54 25.85
N ARG A 119 -6.87 3.17 26.33
CA ARG A 119 -7.65 4.06 27.22
C ARG A 119 -7.27 3.78 28.67
N THR A 120 -7.03 4.86 29.38
CA THR A 120 -6.78 4.89 30.82
C THR A 120 -8.01 4.34 31.56
N LYS A 121 -7.77 3.33 32.40
CA LYS A 121 -8.63 2.75 33.47
C LYS A 121 -10.12 2.63 33.12
N ASP A 122 -10.55 1.39 32.93
CA ASP A 122 -11.93 0.89 32.79
C ASP A 122 -12.42 0.67 31.35
N LEU A 123 -12.58 -0.62 31.03
CA LEU A 123 -13.38 -1.26 29.95
C LEU A 123 -12.81 -1.34 28.51
N ASP A 124 -12.85 -2.59 28.02
CA ASP A 124 -12.80 -3.17 26.67
C ASP A 124 -11.77 -2.68 25.63
N ILE A 125 -10.91 -3.63 25.23
CA ILE A 125 -10.03 -3.54 24.06
C ILE A 125 -10.92 -3.53 22.79
N GLN A 126 -11.20 -2.35 22.24
CA GLN A 126 -11.84 -2.24 20.94
C GLN A 126 -10.80 -2.36 19.82
N ALA A 127 -10.73 -3.53 19.20
CA ALA A 127 -10.03 -3.70 17.92
C ALA A 127 -10.92 -3.13 16.80
N PHE A 128 -10.54 -1.98 16.23
CA PHE A 128 -11.21 -1.40 15.07
C PHE A 128 -10.74 -2.10 13.79
N CYS A 129 -11.10 -3.37 13.61
CA CYS A 129 -11.01 -4.01 12.31
C CYS A 129 -12.39 -3.92 11.66
N LEU A 130 -12.69 -2.78 11.04
CA LEU A 130 -13.83 -2.72 10.12
C LEU A 130 -13.47 -3.58 8.92
N HIS A 131 -14.24 -4.64 8.69
CA HIS A 131 -14.12 -5.46 7.49
C HIS A 131 -14.23 -4.54 6.25
N PRO A 132 -13.32 -4.63 5.26
CA PRO A 132 -13.28 -3.73 4.11
C PRO A 132 -14.47 -3.85 3.14
N ALA A 133 -15.53 -4.56 3.53
CA ALA A 133 -16.75 -4.79 2.74
C ALA A 133 -18.03 -4.39 3.48
N ASN A 134 -17.99 -3.29 4.24
CA ASN A 134 -19.19 -2.56 4.67
C ASN A 134 -19.32 -1.27 3.87
#